data_AF-A0A0C2FH16-F1
#
_entry.id   AF-A0A0C2FH16-F1
#
_cell.length_a   1.000
_cell.length_b   1.000
_cell.length_c   1.000
_cell.angle_alpha   90.00
_cell.angle_beta   90.00
_cell.angle_gamma   90.00
#
_symmetry.space_group_name_H-M   'P 1'
#
loop_
_entity.id
_entity.type
_entity.pdbx_description
1 polymer ?
#
loop_
_entity_poly.entity_id
_entity_poly.type
_entity_poly.pdbx_seq_one_letter_code
_entity_poly.pdbx_strand_id
1 'polypeptide(L)'
;MNIFTYFQVFRIVRLIKASPMLEDFVYKIFGPGKKLGGLVVFTMVLLFITSAISLQLFCYVPNLKKFTTFPMAFMSMFQIITQEGWTDVVVEILRATNESMVPFVAIYFVGYHLLVTL
;
A
#
# COMPACT_ATOMS: atom_id res chain seq x y z
N MET A 1 4.37 -20.99 -10.45
CA MET A 1 5.61 -20.20 -10.63
C MET A 1 6.50 -20.48 -9.43
N ASN A 2 7.69 -21.03 -9.62
CA ASN A 2 8.56 -21.43 -8.50
C ASN A 2 9.28 -20.20 -7.95
N ILE A 3 9.50 -20.15 -6.63
CA ILE A 3 10.23 -19.05 -5.98
C ILE A 3 11.63 -18.85 -6.59
N PHE A 4 12.22 -19.91 -7.14
CA PHE A 4 13.53 -19.91 -7.78
C PHE A 4 13.58 -19.13 -9.11
N THR A 5 12.44 -18.94 -9.78
CA THR A 5 12.37 -18.17 -11.03
C THR A 5 12.69 -16.69 -10.80
N TYR A 6 12.36 -16.14 -9.63
CA TYR A 6 12.70 -14.75 -9.28
C TYR A 6 14.21 -14.51 -9.34
N PHE A 7 15.03 -15.43 -8.80
CA PHE A 7 16.50 -15.31 -8.85
C PHE A 7 17.07 -15.31 -10.27
N GLN A 8 16.40 -15.97 -11.23
CA GLN A 8 16.81 -15.94 -12.63
C GLN A 8 16.56 -14.56 -13.24
N VAL A 9 15.38 -13.97 -12.99
CA VAL A 9 15.01 -12.64 -13.50
C VAL A 9 15.89 -11.54 -12.90
N PHE A 10 16.23 -11.63 -11.61
CA PHE A 10 17.13 -10.67 -10.94
C PHE A 10 18.53 -10.56 -11.57
N ARG A 11 18.98 -11.55 -12.37
CA ARG A 11 20.27 -11.47 -13.07
C ARG A 11 20.34 -10.32 -14.07
N ILE A 12 19.19 -9.86 -14.59
CA ILE A 12 19.11 -8.70 -15.50
C ILE A 12 19.69 -7.43 -14.85
N VAL A 13 19.64 -7.31 -13.51
CA VAL A 13 20.25 -6.19 -12.76
C VAL A 13 21.76 -6.07 -13.05
N ARG A 14 22.45 -7.16 -13.40
CA ARG A 14 23.88 -7.12 -13.77
C ARG A 14 24.14 -6.30 -15.03
N LEU A 15 23.16 -6.15 -15.92
CA LEU A 15 23.27 -5.31 -17.12
C LEU A 15 23.39 -3.83 -16.79
N ILE A 16 22.98 -3.39 -15.59
CA ILE A 16 23.22 -2.02 -15.12
C ILE A 16 24.71 -1.69 -15.14
N LYS A 17 25.57 -2.66 -14.76
CA LYS A 17 27.04 -2.51 -14.79
C LYS A 17 27.65 -2.58 -16.20
N ALA A 18 26.86 -2.92 -17.22
CA ALA A 18 27.35 -2.94 -18.60
C ALA A 18 27.44 -1.53 -19.21
N SER A 19 26.77 -0.53 -18.62
CA SER A 19 26.80 0.86 -19.07
C SER A 19 27.13 1.79 -17.89
N PRO A 20 28.30 2.48 -17.90
CA PRO A 20 28.67 3.41 -16.83
C PRO A 20 27.67 4.57 -16.70
N MET A 21 27.05 5.00 -17.80
CA MET A 21 25.99 6.02 -17.77
C MET A 21 24.74 5.55 -17.02
N LEU A 22 24.35 4.28 -17.15
CA LEU A 22 23.18 3.72 -16.46
C LEU A 22 23.47 3.52 -14.96
N GLU A 23 24.67 3.07 -14.62
CA GLU A 23 25.11 2.95 -13.23
C GLU A 23 25.10 4.31 -12.52
N ASP A 24 25.66 5.35 -13.14
CA ASP A 24 25.65 6.72 -12.59
C ASP A 24 24.22 7.27 -12.42
N PHE A 25 23.31 6.97 -13.35
CA PHE A 25 21.91 7.38 -13.26
C PHE A 25 21.20 6.72 -12.08
N VAL A 26 21.40 5.40 -11.88
CA VAL A 26 20.85 4.65 -10.75
C VAL A 26 21.38 5.21 -9.43
N TYR A 27 22.69 5.47 -9.33
CA TYR A 27 23.27 6.08 -8.14
C TYR A 27 22.70 7.47 -7.83
N LYS A 28 22.44 8.30 -8.85
CA LYS A 28 21.82 9.61 -8.68
C LYS A 28 20.35 9.53 -8.25
N ILE A 29 19.57 8.60 -8.80
CA ILE A 29 18.16 8.40 -8.42
C ILE A 29 18.02 7.93 -6.98
N PHE A 30 18.78 6.91 -6.60
CA PHE A 30 18.69 6.34 -5.26
C PHE A 30 19.42 7.18 -4.21
N GLY A 31 20.33 8.07 -4.65
CA GLY A 31 21.03 9.04 -3.82
C GLY A 31 21.63 8.41 -2.56
N PRO A 32 21.71 9.15 -1.44
CA PRO A 32 21.98 8.55 -0.14
C PRO A 32 20.77 7.66 0.23
N GLY A 33 20.87 6.35 0.00
CA GLY A 33 19.81 5.38 0.23
C GLY A 33 19.21 5.37 1.65
N LYS A 34 19.88 6.03 2.61
CA LYS A 34 19.35 6.27 3.96
C LYS A 34 18.01 7.05 3.97
N LYS A 35 17.82 8.02 3.06
CA LYS A 35 16.58 8.84 3.03
C LYS A 35 15.42 8.07 2.39
N LEU A 36 15.64 7.51 1.20
CA LEU A 36 14.61 6.76 0.48
C LEU A 36 14.23 5.47 1.22
N GLY A 37 15.22 4.72 1.73
CA GLY A 37 14.99 3.47 2.46
C GLY A 37 14.17 3.69 3.74
N GLY A 38 14.44 4.78 4.48
CA GLY A 38 13.66 5.14 5.66
C GLY A 38 12.18 5.38 5.35
N LEU A 39 11.89 6.12 4.27
CA LEU A 39 10.52 6.38 3.83
C LEU A 39 9.79 5.10 3.40
N VAL A 40 10.46 4.21 2.65
CA VAL A 40 9.87 2.94 2.19
C VAL A 40 9.53 2.05 3.39
N VAL A 41 10.44 1.90 4.34
CA VAL A 41 10.20 1.09 5.56
C VAL A 41 9.08 1.69 6.39
N PHE A 42 9.09 3.01 6.58
CA PHE A 42 8.02 3.72 7.29
C PHE A 42 6.65 3.47 6.65
N THR A 43 6.55 3.60 5.32
CA THR A 43 5.31 3.38 4.56
C THR A 43 4.82 1.94 4.71
N MET A 44 5.73 0.96 4.63
CA MET A 44 5.39 -0.46 4.81
C MET A 44 4.87 -0.78 6.22
N VAL A 45 5.50 -0.21 7.26
CA VAL A 45 5.06 -0.38 8.65
C VAL A 45 3.70 0.28 8.86
N LEU A 46 3.54 1.50 8.35
CA LEU A 46 2.29 2.24 8.45
C LEU A 46 1.15 1.46 7.78
N LEU A 47 1.36 0.96 6.56
CA LEU A 47 0.41 0.13 5.84
C LEU A 47 0.04 -1.14 6.65
N PHE A 48 1.01 -1.81 7.25
CA PHE A 48 0.75 -3.00 8.06
C PHE A 48 -0.14 -2.68 9.28
N ILE A 49 0.17 -1.61 10.00
CA ILE A 49 -0.57 -1.16 11.19
C ILE A 49 -1.99 -0.73 10.80
N THR A 50 -2.14 0.13 9.80
CA THR A 50 -3.47 0.63 9.39
C THR A 50 -4.34 -0.46 8.79
N SER A 51 -3.74 -1.47 8.14
CA SER A 51 -4.45 -2.68 7.69
C SER A 51 -4.96 -3.51 8.86
N ALA A 52 -4.17 -3.70 9.91
CA ALA A 52 -4.60 -4.40 11.12
C ALA A 52 -5.74 -3.66 11.83
N ILE A 53 -5.64 -2.32 11.95
CA ILE A 53 -6.69 -1.48 12.54
C ILE A 53 -7.98 -1.57 11.71
N SER A 54 -7.89 -1.37 10.39
CA SER A 54 -9.05 -1.42 9.50
C SER A 54 -9.71 -2.81 9.50
N LEU A 55 -8.92 -3.87 9.56
CA LEU A 55 -9.44 -5.23 9.70
C LEU A 55 -10.34 -5.35 10.94
N GLN A 56 -9.88 -4.91 12.10
CA GLN A 56 -10.66 -5.02 13.34
C GLN A 56 -11.90 -4.11 13.35
N LEU A 57 -11.83 -2.94 12.70
CA LEU A 57 -12.95 -2.02 12.59
C LEU A 57 -14.06 -2.55 11.67
N PHE A 58 -13.69 -3.22 10.58
CA PHE A 58 -14.62 -3.51 9.48
C PHE A 58 -14.91 -5.01 9.28
N CYS A 59 -14.26 -5.93 10.00
CA CYS A 59 -14.48 -7.37 9.82
C CYS A 59 -15.87 -7.86 10.21
N TYR A 60 -16.60 -7.11 11.03
CA TYR A 60 -17.97 -7.43 11.45
C TYR A 60 -19.04 -6.76 10.59
N VAL A 61 -18.66 -5.95 9.60
CA VAL A 61 -19.62 -5.26 8.73
C VAL A 61 -20.22 -6.28 7.74
N PRO A 62 -21.56 -6.47 7.74
CA PRO A 62 -22.20 -7.42 6.85
C PRO A 62 -22.01 -7.00 5.39
N ASN A 63 -21.82 -7.99 4.51
CA ASN A 63 -21.62 -7.80 3.06
C ASN A 63 -20.33 -7.05 2.65
N LEU A 64 -19.40 -6.75 3.56
CA LEU A 64 -18.12 -6.14 3.23
C LEU A 64 -16.99 -7.18 3.15
N LYS A 65 -16.69 -7.67 1.94
CA LYS A 65 -15.67 -8.73 1.75
C LYS A 65 -14.23 -8.23 1.93
N LYS A 66 -13.97 -6.95 1.70
CA LYS A 66 -12.64 -6.32 1.69
C LYS A 66 -11.88 -6.41 3.03
N PHE A 67 -12.59 -6.53 4.15
CA PHE A 67 -12.00 -6.58 5.50
C PHE A 67 -12.33 -7.88 6.24
N THR A 68 -12.48 -9.00 5.52
CA THR A 68 -12.73 -10.31 6.15
C THR A 68 -11.45 -11.01 6.62
N THR A 69 -10.34 -10.79 5.93
CA THR A 69 -9.04 -11.38 6.24
C THR A 69 -7.93 -10.35 6.11
N PHE A 70 -6.83 -10.56 6.82
CA PHE A 70 -5.70 -9.63 6.80
C PHE A 70 -5.14 -9.36 5.39
N PRO A 71 -4.93 -10.35 4.50
CA PRO A 71 -4.45 -10.06 3.15
C PRO A 71 -5.42 -9.20 2.33
N MET A 72 -6.73 -9.37 2.49
CA MET A 72 -7.72 -8.53 1.80
C MET A 72 -7.74 -7.11 2.33
N ALA A 73 -7.64 -6.95 3.66
CA ALA A 73 -7.52 -5.64 4.29
C ALA A 73 -6.23 -4.94 3.84
N PHE A 74 -5.11 -5.66 3.82
CA PHE A 74 -3.83 -5.16 3.34
C PHE A 74 -3.89 -4.71 1.89
N MET A 75 -4.48 -5.50 0.99
CA MET A 75 -4.69 -5.11 -0.40
C MET A 75 -5.58 -3.88 -0.55
N SER A 76 -6.65 -3.78 0.25
CA SER A 76 -7.56 -2.64 0.22
C SER A 76 -6.89 -1.36 0.70
N MET A 77 -6.11 -1.42 1.78
CA MET A 77 -5.33 -0.28 2.27
C MET A 77 -4.21 0.09 1.30
N PHE A 78 -3.52 -0.90 0.71
CA PHE A 78 -2.51 -0.67 -0.31
C PHE A 78 -3.09 0.03 -1.54
N GLN A 79 -4.28 -0.39 -1.98
CA GLN A 79 -5.00 0.24 -3.08
C GLN A 79 -5.26 1.73 -2.79
N ILE A 80 -5.64 2.08 -1.55
CA ILE A 80 -5.83 3.47 -1.12
C ILE A 80 -4.50 4.26 -1.16
N ILE A 81 -3.38 3.67 -0.70
CA ILE A 81 -2.05 4.30 -0.78
C ILE A 81 -1.66 4.58 -2.23
N THR A 82 -1.91 3.66 -3.15
CA THR A 82 -1.55 3.81 -4.56
C THR A 82 -2.44 4.78 -5.33
N GLN A 83 -3.53 5.27 -4.72
CA GLN A 83 -4.54 6.12 -5.35
C GLN A 83 -5.31 5.48 -6.52
N GLU A 84 -5.07 4.21 -6.83
CA GLU A 84 -5.73 3.49 -7.92
C GLU A 84 -7.10 2.97 -7.49
N GLY A 85 -8.18 3.67 -7.85
CA GLY A 85 -9.56 3.28 -7.50
C GLY A 85 -9.87 3.36 -6.00
N TRP A 86 -9.15 4.20 -5.25
CA TRP A 86 -9.33 4.36 -3.81
C TRP A 86 -10.75 4.85 -3.45
N THR A 87 -11.34 5.70 -4.29
CA THR A 87 -12.71 6.21 -4.09
C THR A 87 -13.73 5.08 -4.14
N ASP A 88 -13.54 4.11 -5.04
CA ASP A 88 -14.46 2.98 -5.18
C ASP A 88 -14.40 2.09 -3.95
N VAL A 89 -13.20 1.86 -3.43
CA VAL A 89 -12.99 1.14 -2.16
C VAL A 89 -13.71 1.85 -1.02
N VAL A 90 -13.52 3.16 -0.86
CA VAL A 90 -14.13 3.92 0.23
C VAL A 90 -15.64 3.97 0.10
N VAL A 91 -16.18 4.22 -1.10
CA VAL A 91 -17.63 4.26 -1.35
C VAL A 91 -18.28 2.90 -1.07
N GLU A 92 -17.64 1.79 -1.43
CA GLU A 92 -18.14 0.45 -1.10
C GLU A 92 -18.25 0.24 0.42
N ILE A 93 -17.24 0.69 1.18
CA ILE A 93 -17.25 0.58 2.65
C ILE A 93 -18.35 1.47 3.25
N LEU A 94 -18.50 2.69 2.75
CA LEU A 94 -19.54 3.62 3.22
C LEU A 94 -20.94 3.07 2.97
N ARG A 95 -21.18 2.43 1.81
CA ARG A 95 -22.47 1.78 1.49
C ARG A 95 -22.77 0.56 2.34
N ALA A 96 -21.74 -0.17 2.78
CA ALA A 96 -21.90 -1.33 3.64
C ALA A 96 -22.05 -0.96 5.13
N THR A 97 -21.64 0.25 5.51
CA THR A 97 -21.67 0.73 6.90
C THR A 97 -23.06 1.28 7.26
N ASN A 98 -23.42 1.19 8.55
CA ASN A 98 -24.62 1.82 9.09
C ASN A 98 -24.63 3.34 8.83
N GLU A 99 -25.76 3.90 8.37
CA GLU A 99 -25.94 5.32 8.02
C GLU A 99 -25.43 6.29 9.10
N SER A 100 -25.63 5.96 10.39
CA SER A 100 -25.16 6.82 11.49
C SER A 100 -23.63 6.88 11.62
N MET A 101 -22.90 5.90 11.09
CA MET A 101 -21.44 5.78 11.21
C MET A 101 -20.70 6.25 9.95
N VAL A 102 -21.41 6.47 8.84
CA VAL A 102 -20.88 6.96 7.56
C VAL A 102 -19.95 8.18 7.72
N PRO A 103 -20.29 9.26 8.45
CA PRO A 103 -19.39 10.41 8.56
C PRO A 103 -18.06 10.06 9.24
N PHE A 104 -18.07 9.19 10.26
CA PHE A 104 -16.85 8.78 10.96
C PHE A 104 -15.95 7.91 10.08
N VAL A 105 -16.55 6.98 9.32
CA VAL A 105 -15.82 6.13 8.38
C VAL A 105 -15.22 6.96 7.24
N ALA A 106 -15.96 7.95 6.74
CA ALA A 106 -15.45 8.87 5.73
C ALA A 106 -14.24 9.67 6.25
N ILE A 107 -14.33 10.22 7.47
CA ILE A 107 -13.22 10.94 8.11
C ILE A 107 -12.00 10.02 8.28
N TYR A 108 -12.20 8.76 8.71
CA TYR A 108 -11.12 7.79 8.86
C TYR A 108 -10.35 7.55 7.55
N PHE A 109 -11.05 7.23 6.47
CA PHE A 109 -10.40 6.90 5.19
C PHE A 109 -9.84 8.12 4.47
N VAL A 110 -10.53 9.26 4.52
CA VAL A 110 -10.01 10.51 3.94
C VAL A 110 -8.81 11.00 4.73
N GLY A 111 -8.85 10.94 6.07
CA GLY A 111 -7.71 11.27 6.92
C GLY A 111 -6.49 10.37 6.67
N TYR A 112 -6.72 9.06 6.50
CA TYR A 112 -5.68 8.12 6.10
C TYR A 112 -5.09 8.43 4.72
N HIS A 113 -5.93 8.68 3.72
CA HIS A 113 -5.49 9.05 2.37
C HIS A 113 -4.65 10.33 2.40
N LEU A 114 -5.11 11.37 3.11
CA LEU A 114 -4.34 12.61 3.27
C LEU A 114 -3.00 12.35 3.95
N LEU A 115 -2.94 11.56 5.03
CA LEU A 115 -1.70 11.26 5.74
C LEU A 115 -0.66 10.56 4.87
N VAL A 116 -1.08 9.65 3.99
CA VAL A 116 -0.14 8.88 3.15
C VAL A 116 0.30 9.66 1.89
N THR A 117 -0.49 10.63 1.46
CA THR A 117 -0.25 11.38 0.21
C THR A 117 0.50 12.69 0.41
N LEU A 118 0.47 13.26 1.62
CA LEU A 118 1.25 14.44 2.05
C LEU A 118 2.60 14.05 2.64
#